data_AF-A0A6G3WM29-F1
#
_entry.id   AF-A0A6G3WM29-F1
#
_cell.length_a   1.000
_cell.length_b   1.000
_cell.length_c   1.000
_cell.angle_alpha   90.00
_cell.angle_beta   90.00
_cell.angle_gamma   90.00
#
_symmetry.space_group_name_H-M   'P 1'
#
loop_
_entity.id
_entity.type
_entity.pdbx_description
1 polymer ?
#
loop_
_entity_poly.entity_id
_entity_poly.type
_entity_poly.pdbx_seq_one_letter_code
_entity_poly.pdbx_strand_id
1 'polypeptide(L)'
;DQAYRSLGLRRFRILLNSLGDKECRPVYREALQTFLRDLDLDEETRRRIEINPLRVLDDKRADVQKQLTDAPKLRDYLCDACRAYHEEVRALLTSAGVVFEDDEKLVRGLDYYTRTTFEFVHDGLGSQSAVGGGG
;
A
#
# COMPACT_ATOMS: atom_id res chain seq x y z
N ASP A 1 -4.00 2.68 -16.98
CA ASP A 1 -5.17 1.99 -17.52
C ASP A 1 -5.13 1.93 -19.06
N GLN A 2 -5.29 3.05 -19.76
CA GLN A 2 -5.37 3.08 -21.23
C GLN A 2 -4.20 2.41 -21.95
N ALA A 3 -2.96 2.65 -21.52
CA ALA A 3 -1.76 2.04 -22.14
C ALA A 3 -1.77 0.50 -22.07
N TYR A 4 -2.13 -0.09 -20.94
CA TYR A 4 -2.25 -1.55 -20.84
C TYR A 4 -3.41 -2.08 -21.69
N ARG A 5 -4.55 -1.36 -21.72
CA ARG A 5 -5.69 -1.75 -22.56
C ARG A 5 -5.37 -1.68 -24.05
N SER A 6 -4.60 -0.69 -24.51
CA SER A 6 -4.21 -0.54 -25.92
C SER A 6 -3.24 -1.63 -26.37
N LEU A 7 -2.40 -2.14 -25.46
CA LEU A 7 -1.56 -3.32 -25.69
C LEU A 7 -2.33 -4.65 -25.64
N GLY A 8 -3.64 -4.61 -25.40
CA GLY A 8 -4.49 -5.81 -25.37
C GLY A 8 -4.57 -6.52 -24.01
N LEU A 9 -3.93 -5.99 -22.95
CA LEU A 9 -4.08 -6.55 -21.61
C LEU A 9 -5.53 -6.39 -21.14
N ARG A 10 -6.07 -7.43 -20.51
CA ARG A 10 -7.44 -7.51 -19.98
C ARG A 10 -7.38 -8.07 -18.56
N ARG A 11 -8.45 -7.86 -17.78
CA ARG A 11 -8.62 -8.42 -16.41
C ARG A 11 -7.48 -8.08 -15.45
N PHE A 12 -6.86 -6.90 -15.61
CA PHE A 12 -6.03 -6.34 -14.54
C PHE A 12 -6.93 -5.57 -13.57
N ARG A 13 -6.48 -5.46 -12.31
CA ARG A 13 -7.06 -4.59 -11.29
C ARG A 13 -6.07 -3.47 -10.98
N ILE A 14 -6.58 -2.32 -10.55
CA ILE A 14 -5.75 -1.20 -10.10
C ILE A 14 -5.94 -1.11 -8.59
N LEU A 15 -4.89 -1.35 -7.84
CA LEU A 15 -4.86 -1.13 -6.39
C LEU A 15 -4.41 0.30 -6.13
N LEU A 16 -5.04 0.98 -5.19
CA LEU A 16 -4.76 2.37 -4.84
C LEU A 16 -4.60 2.49 -3.31
N ASN A 17 -3.66 3.33 -2.88
CA ASN A 17 -3.49 3.70 -1.48
C ASN A 17 -2.85 5.10 -1.35
N SER A 18 -2.78 5.62 -0.14
CA SER A 18 -1.99 6.80 0.20
C SER A 18 -0.99 6.48 1.29
N LEU A 19 0.29 6.77 1.04
CA LEU A 19 1.39 6.62 1.98
C LEU A 19 1.55 7.82 2.92
N GLY A 20 0.63 8.79 2.87
CA GLY A 20 0.74 10.03 3.63
C GLY A 20 1.98 10.84 3.27
N ASP A 21 2.29 11.85 4.07
CA ASP A 21 3.43 12.74 3.90
C ASP A 21 4.33 12.74 5.14
N LYS A 22 5.28 13.67 5.17
CA LYS A 22 6.22 13.84 6.29
C LYS A 22 5.56 14.21 7.63
N GLU A 23 4.31 14.68 7.63
CA GLU A 23 3.61 15.08 8.84
C GLU A 23 2.85 13.90 9.45
N CYS A 24 2.10 13.16 8.63
CA CYS A 24 1.26 12.07 9.12
C CYS A 24 1.96 10.70 9.16
N ARG A 25 2.91 10.44 8.25
CA ARG A 25 3.60 9.15 8.20
C ARG A 25 4.39 8.81 9.46
N PRO A 26 5.10 9.74 10.13
CA PRO A 26 5.81 9.41 11.36
C PRO A 26 4.88 8.89 12.46
N VAL A 27 3.70 9.51 12.62
CA VAL A 27 2.69 9.10 13.61
C VAL A 27 2.18 7.69 13.32
N TYR A 28 1.85 7.41 12.05
CA TYR A 28 1.47 6.07 11.63
C TYR A 28 2.58 5.04 11.85
N ARG A 29 3.81 5.41 11.48
CA ARG A 29 4.98 4.55 11.59
C ARG A 29 5.20 4.11 13.04
N GLU A 30 5.07 5.02 14.00
CA GLU A 30 5.18 4.72 15.43
C GLU A 30 4.08 3.77 15.92
N ALA A 31 2.83 4.01 15.51
CA ALA A 31 1.71 3.13 15.85
C ALA A 31 1.89 1.72 15.27
N LEU A 32 2.29 1.62 14.00
CA LEU A 32 2.56 0.35 13.33
C LEU A 32 3.76 -0.36 13.98
N GLN A 33 4.83 0.38 14.29
CA GLN A 33 6.01 -0.19 14.93
C GLN A 33 5.68 -0.78 16.31
N THR A 34 4.87 -0.08 17.10
CA THR A 34 4.38 -0.57 18.40
C THR A 34 3.57 -1.85 18.22
N PHE A 35 2.58 -1.84 17.31
CA PHE A 35 1.77 -3.02 17.01
C PHE A 35 2.63 -4.23 16.59
N LEU A 36 3.59 -4.05 15.69
CA LEU A 36 4.39 -5.15 15.16
C LEU A 36 5.37 -5.75 16.19
N ARG A 37 5.82 -4.97 17.19
CA ARG A 37 6.73 -5.46 18.23
C ARG A 37 6.08 -6.47 19.18
N ASP A 38 4.76 -6.41 19.32
CA ASP A 38 3.98 -7.33 20.16
C ASP A 38 3.67 -8.66 19.47
N LEU A 39 3.98 -8.79 18.18
CA LEU A 39 3.73 -9.99 17.39
C LEU A 39 4.82 -11.05 17.54
N ASP A 40 4.45 -12.31 17.30
CA ASP A 40 5.38 -13.44 17.26
C ASP A 40 6.02 -13.54 15.88
N LEU A 41 7.01 -12.67 15.66
CA LEU A 41 7.77 -12.56 14.41
C LEU A 41 9.23 -12.96 14.62
N ASP A 42 9.82 -13.56 13.58
CA ASP A 42 11.24 -13.94 13.59
C ASP A 42 12.19 -12.73 13.64
N GLU A 43 13.46 -13.02 13.89
CA GLU A 43 14.49 -11.99 14.05
C GLU A 43 14.65 -11.10 12.81
N GLU A 44 14.54 -11.66 11.60
CA GLU A 44 14.68 -10.89 10.37
C GLU A 44 13.56 -9.86 10.23
N THR A 45 12.32 -10.28 10.50
CA THR A 45 11.14 -9.43 10.47
C THR A 45 11.22 -8.38 11.56
N ARG A 46 11.67 -8.75 12.77
CA ARG A 46 11.92 -7.80 13.87
C ARG A 46 12.94 -6.73 13.49
N ARG A 47 13.99 -7.07 12.74
CA ARG A 47 14.93 -6.06 12.22
C ARG A 47 14.29 -5.13 11.19
N ARG A 48 13.40 -5.64 10.33
CA ARG A 48 12.66 -4.80 9.36
C ARG A 48 11.72 -3.81 10.04
N ILE A 49 11.11 -4.19 11.17
CA ILE A 49 10.26 -3.28 11.97
C ILE A 49 11.04 -2.01 12.36
N GLU A 50 12.30 -2.16 12.77
CA GLU A 50 13.13 -1.03 13.21
C GLU A 50 13.59 -0.13 12.05
N ILE A 51 13.86 -0.73 10.88
CA ILE A 51 14.32 0.02 9.70
C ILE A 51 13.14 0.68 8.98
N ASN A 52 12.17 -0.13 8.54
CA ASN A 52 10.96 0.34 7.89
C ASN A 52 9.77 -0.61 8.15
N PRO A 53 8.93 -0.33 9.16
CA PRO A 53 7.82 -1.21 9.54
C PRO A 53 6.75 -1.33 8.45
N LEU A 54 6.66 -0.34 7.54
CA LEU A 54 5.75 -0.43 6.38
C LEU A 54 6.07 -1.66 5.52
N ARG A 55 7.35 -2.06 5.40
CA ARG A 55 7.75 -3.21 4.56
C ARG A 55 7.24 -4.54 5.11
N VAL A 56 6.83 -4.60 6.37
CA VAL A 56 6.24 -5.81 6.96
C VAL A 56 4.84 -6.05 6.42
N LEU A 57 4.11 -5.00 6.02
CA LEU A 57 2.76 -5.11 5.44
C LEU A 57 2.73 -5.92 4.14
N ASP A 58 3.82 -5.90 3.37
CA ASP A 58 3.97 -6.61 2.09
C ASP A 58 4.62 -8.00 2.23
N ASP A 59 4.83 -8.50 3.45
CA ASP A 59 5.40 -9.84 3.66
C ASP A 59 4.49 -10.92 3.07
N LYS A 60 5.02 -11.84 2.26
CA LYS A 60 4.20 -12.86 1.56
C LYS A 60 3.96 -14.12 2.37
N ARG A 61 4.59 -14.27 3.54
CA ARG A 61 4.44 -15.46 4.37
C ARG A 61 3.09 -15.48 5.07
N ALA A 62 2.40 -16.61 4.98
CA ALA A 62 1.01 -16.74 5.43
C ALA A 62 0.86 -16.59 6.96
N ASP A 63 1.84 -17.05 7.72
CA ASP A 63 1.92 -16.89 9.18
C ASP A 63 2.07 -15.42 9.59
N VAL A 64 2.90 -14.65 8.89
CA VAL A 64 3.03 -13.20 9.12
C VAL A 64 1.73 -12.49 8.74
N GLN A 65 1.19 -12.74 7.55
CA GLN A 65 -0.04 -12.08 7.09
C GLN A 65 -1.26 -12.33 7.99
N LYS A 66 -1.34 -13.49 8.65
CA LYS A 66 -2.38 -13.79 9.64
C LYS A 66 -2.27 -12.94 10.89
N GLN A 67 -1.07 -12.51 11.27
CA GLN A 67 -0.85 -11.65 12.44
C GLN A 67 -1.12 -10.17 12.14
N LEU A 68 -1.14 -9.79 10.86
CA LEU A 68 -1.34 -8.40 10.41
C LEU A 68 -2.81 -8.01 10.23
N THR A 69 -3.77 -8.84 10.66
CA THR A 69 -5.22 -8.58 10.47
C THR A 69 -5.68 -7.30 11.15
N ASP A 70 -5.12 -7.01 12.32
CA ASP A 70 -5.49 -5.87 13.16
C ASP A 70 -4.46 -4.74 13.12
N ALA A 71 -3.57 -4.77 12.12
CA ALA A 71 -2.58 -3.73 11.94
C ALA A 71 -3.27 -2.36 11.77
N PRO A 72 -2.72 -1.29 12.37
CA PRO A 72 -3.26 0.05 12.17
C PRO A 72 -3.26 0.40 10.69
N LYS A 73 -4.28 1.12 10.26
CA LYS A 73 -4.49 1.46 8.84
C LYS A 73 -4.03 2.89 8.59
N LEU A 74 -3.13 3.09 7.63
CA LEU A 74 -2.55 4.41 7.35
C LEU A 74 -3.61 5.48 7.03
N ARG A 75 -4.73 5.11 6.41
CA ARG A 75 -5.86 6.02 6.11
C ARG A 75 -6.42 6.73 7.36
N ASP A 76 -6.32 6.10 8.53
CA ASP A 76 -6.83 6.62 9.80
C ASP A 76 -5.88 7.65 10.41
N TYR A 77 -4.63 7.71 9.92
CA TYR A 77 -3.58 8.60 10.39
C TYR A 77 -3.28 9.75 9.41
N LEU A 78 -3.90 9.77 8.22
CA LEU A 78 -3.68 10.83 7.23
C LEU A 78 -4.05 12.21 7.82
N CYS A 79 -3.15 13.16 7.65
CA CYS A 79 -3.44 14.58 7.88
C CYS A 79 -4.50 15.07 6.87
N ASP A 80 -5.17 16.18 7.18
CA ASP A 80 -6.25 16.71 6.33
C ASP A 80 -5.80 16.97 4.89
N ALA A 81 -4.56 17.46 4.70
CA ALA A 81 -4.00 17.70 3.38
C ALA A 81 -3.84 16.40 2.57
N CYS A 82 -3.34 15.32 3.20
CA CYS A 82 -3.20 14.02 2.53
C CYS A 82 -4.55 13.35 2.28
N ARG A 83 -5.52 13.52 3.18
CA ARG A 83 -6.89 13.02 3.01
C ARG A 83 -7.57 13.71 1.83
N ALA A 84 -7.53 15.04 1.79
CA ALA A 84 -8.09 15.82 0.69
C ALA A 84 -7.43 15.46 -0.66
N TYR A 85 -6.10 15.34 -0.70
CA TYR A 85 -5.38 14.93 -1.90
C TYR A 85 -5.77 13.54 -2.39
N HIS A 86 -5.93 12.58 -1.46
CA HIS A 86 -6.31 11.21 -1.82
C HIS A 86 -7.74 11.16 -2.37
N GLU A 87 -8.68 11.88 -1.75
CA GLU A 87 -10.07 12.00 -2.26
C GLU A 87 -10.13 12.68 -3.64
N GLU A 88 -9.31 13.70 -3.88
CA GLU A 88 -9.20 14.35 -5.20
C GLU A 88 -8.74 13.36 -6.28
N VAL A 89 -7.69 12.57 -5.99
CA VAL A 89 -7.21 11.53 -6.91
C VAL A 89 -8.31 10.49 -7.21
N ARG A 90 -9.02 10.02 -6.18
CA ARG A 90 -10.13 9.06 -6.33
C ARG A 90 -11.23 9.65 -7.22
N ALA A 91 -11.65 10.90 -6.95
CA ALA A 91 -12.67 11.58 -7.73
C ALA A 91 -12.27 11.74 -9.21
N LEU A 92 -11.01 12.12 -9.48
CA LEU A 92 -10.49 12.26 -10.84
C LEU A 92 -10.47 10.91 -11.57
N LEU A 93 -10.00 9.84 -10.93
CA LEU A 93 -10.00 8.48 -11.49
C LEU A 93 -11.42 8.00 -11.81
N THR A 94 -12.36 8.19 -10.88
CA THR A 94 -13.76 7.85 -11.09
C THR A 94 -14.36 8.65 -12.25
N SER A 95 -14.10 9.96 -12.33
CA SER A 95 -14.59 10.81 -13.43
C SER A 95 -14.04 10.40 -14.80
N ALA A 96 -12.82 9.85 -14.83
CA ALA A 96 -12.19 9.30 -16.02
C ALA A 96 -12.66 7.87 -16.35
N GLY A 97 -13.59 7.29 -15.58
CA GLY A 97 -14.09 5.93 -15.77
C GLY A 97 -13.09 4.84 -15.39
N VAL A 98 -12.07 5.16 -14.59
CA VAL A 98 -11.06 4.19 -14.14
C VAL A 98 -11.57 3.48 -12.89
N VAL A 99 -11.70 2.16 -12.98
CA VAL A 99 -12.05 1.29 -11.85
C VAL A 99 -10.78 0.96 -11.06
N PHE A 100 -10.83 1.16 -9.75
CA PHE A 100 -9.74 0.85 -8.81
C PHE A 100 -10.30 0.28 -7.51
N GLU A 101 -9.43 -0.37 -6.74
CA GLU A 101 -9.70 -0.97 -5.43
C GLU A 101 -8.76 -0.34 -4.40
N ASP A 102 -9.27 0.02 -3.24
CA ASP A 102 -8.42 0.51 -2.15
C ASP A 102 -7.70 -0.69 -1.49
N ASP A 103 -6.37 -0.62 -1.37
CA ASP A 103 -5.55 -1.62 -0.68
C ASP A 103 -4.71 -0.97 0.41
N GLU A 104 -5.15 -1.12 1.65
CA GLU A 104 -4.49 -0.54 2.83
C GLU A 104 -3.08 -1.10 3.08
N LYS A 105 -2.79 -2.30 2.55
CA LYS A 105 -1.49 -2.97 2.67
C LYS A 105 -0.55 -2.61 1.52
N LEU A 106 -1.04 -1.92 0.48
CA LEU A 106 -0.22 -1.49 -0.64
C LEU A 106 0.82 -0.47 -0.17
N VAL A 107 2.05 -0.96 -0.08
CA VAL A 107 3.25 -0.18 0.19
C VAL A 107 4.27 -0.37 -0.92
N ARG A 108 5.25 0.52 -1.01
CA ARG A 108 6.33 0.43 -1.99
C ARG A 108 7.67 0.21 -1.31
N GLY A 109 8.53 -0.56 -1.96
CA GLY A 109 9.85 -0.90 -1.45
C GLY A 109 10.89 0.24 -1.46
N LEU A 110 10.50 1.42 -1.95
CA LEU A 110 11.34 2.63 -2.01
C LEU A 110 10.76 3.69 -1.09
N ASP A 111 11.58 4.18 -0.15
CA ASP A 111 11.10 4.98 0.98
C ASP A 111 10.74 6.43 0.61
N TYR A 112 11.06 6.87 -0.62
CA TYR A 112 10.81 8.24 -1.08
C TYR A 112 9.36 8.52 -1.48
N TYR A 113 8.53 7.50 -1.68
CA TYR A 113 7.14 7.71 -2.10
C TYR A 113 6.36 8.48 -1.05
N THR A 114 5.54 9.44 -1.47
CA THR A 114 4.61 10.19 -0.60
C THR A 114 3.26 10.33 -1.26
N ARG A 115 2.21 10.42 -0.45
CA ARG A 115 0.81 10.45 -0.90
C ARG A 115 0.50 9.22 -1.74
N THR A 116 -0.07 9.40 -2.93
CA THR A 116 -0.61 8.33 -3.74
C THR A 116 0.41 7.22 -4.00
N THR A 117 -0.04 5.98 -3.91
CA THR A 117 0.63 4.84 -4.53
C THR A 117 -0.41 3.97 -5.20
N PHE A 118 -0.05 3.36 -6.32
CA PHE A 118 -0.95 2.49 -7.07
C PHE A 118 -0.21 1.32 -7.70
N GLU A 119 -0.90 0.21 -7.93
CA GLU A 119 -0.39 -0.97 -8.62
C GLU A 119 -1.39 -1.53 -9.63
N PHE A 120 -0.89 -1.93 -10.80
CA PHE A 120 -1.62 -2.78 -11.73
C PHE A 120 -1.32 -4.23 -11.39
N VAL A 121 -2.34 -4.99 -10.99
CA VAL A 121 -2.21 -6.42 -10.69
C VAL A 121 -2.97 -7.29 -11.67
N HIS A 122 -2.43 -8.45 -12.00
CA HIS A 122 -3.05 -9.44 -12.87
C HIS A 122 -2.83 -10.84 -12.31
N ASP A 123 -3.93 -11.52 -11.96
CA ASP A 123 -3.89 -12.81 -11.22
C ASP A 123 -3.26 -13.95 -12.04
N GLY A 124 -3.14 -13.79 -13.37
CA GLY A 124 -2.52 -14.78 -14.27
C GLY A 124 -0.99 -14.83 -14.23
N LEU A 125 -0.31 -13.98 -13.46
CA LEU A 125 1.16 -13.91 -13.38
C LEU A 125 1.76 -14.70 -12.20
N GLY A 126 0.95 -15.39 -11.39
CA GLY A 126 1.43 -16.17 -10.25
C GLY A 126 1.91 -15.30 -9.08
N SER A 127 3.02 -15.67 -8.43
CA SER A 127 3.54 -14.99 -7.23
C SER A 127 3.99 -13.54 -7.46
N GLN A 128 4.20 -13.13 -8.72
CA GLN A 128 4.42 -11.75 -9.13
C GLN A 128 3.20 -11.23 -9.87
N SER A 129 2.12 -10.93 -9.14
CA SER A 129 0.88 -10.40 -9.71
C SER A 129 1.02 -8.97 -10.24
N ALA A 130 2.06 -8.22 -9.84
CA ALA A 130 2.27 -6.84 -10.25
C ALA A 130 2.80 -6.72 -11.69
N VAL A 131 2.05 -6.02 -12.54
CA VAL A 131 2.41 -5.72 -13.94
C VAL A 131 3.15 -4.37 -14.05
N GLY A 132 2.93 -3.49 -13.08
CA GLY A 132 3.55 -2.18 -12.98
C GLY A 132 2.87 -1.33 -11.92
N GLY A 133 3.47 -0.19 -11.59
CA GLY A 133 2.90 0.71 -10.60
C GLY A 133 3.78 1.90 -10.32
N GLY A 134 3.37 2.72 -9.37
CA GLY A 134 4.06 3.95 -9.03
C GLY A 134 3.43 4.65 -7.84
N GLY A 135 3.74 5.94 -7.74
CA GLY A 135 3.31 6.84 -6.67
C GLY A 135 4.01 8.18 -6.78
#